data_AF-A0A947TF52-F1
#
_entry.id   AF-A0A947TF52-F1
#
_cell.length_a   1.000
_cell.length_b   1.000
_cell.length_c   1.000
_cell.angle_alpha   90.00
_cell.angle_beta   90.00
_cell.angle_gamma   90.00
#
_symmetry.space_group_name_H-M   'P 1'
#
loop_
_entity.id
_entity.type
_entity.pdbx_description
1 polymer ?
#
loop_
_entity_poly.entity_id
_entity_poly.type
_entity_poly.pdbx_seq_one_letter_code
_entity_poly.pdbx_strand_id
1 'polypeptide(L)'
;MNHWTILSIEYANQRNYLDDLFRVYPCIPEGIRDIDQEKWQAVEKAFNKRDNTQLIKTLLSLKLFPIKDSYVAYLRKDRSAIDRNPETVNRLCGRLYQMGLSDIFERCSEPKETNRQIGPLFHRWIEKKPLGVELLRPEKFLATEDNAVLRGSDNELMEFANVHLNYNGTKGLDFVARFNKKYVVGEAKFLTDFGGHQNAQFGDAKNLLRNTSVKAIKVAILDGVLYIPKKTKMHKFLNECPETYNIMSCLVLRDFLYQI
;
A
#
# COMPACT_ATOMS: atom_id res chain seq x y z
N MET A 1 26.40 -5.81 -3.39
CA MET A 1 25.24 -5.02 -2.89
C MET A 1 25.64 -3.56 -2.88
N ASN A 2 24.74 -2.64 -3.23
CA ASN A 2 25.10 -1.22 -3.14
C ASN A 2 25.17 -0.75 -1.67
N HIS A 3 25.90 0.35 -1.42
CA HIS A 3 26.12 0.91 -0.09
C HIS A 3 24.80 1.17 0.67
N TRP A 4 23.79 1.73 0.00
CA TRP A 4 22.50 2.08 0.61
C TRP A 4 21.64 0.87 0.99
N THR A 5 21.74 -0.22 0.24
CA THR A 5 21.10 -1.50 0.57
C THR A 5 21.72 -2.05 1.86
N ILE A 6 23.06 -2.02 1.97
CA ILE A 6 23.78 -2.48 3.15
C ILE A 6 23.37 -1.65 4.37
N LEU A 7 23.42 -0.33 4.27
CA LEU A 7 22.97 0.56 5.35
C LEU A 7 21.53 0.29 5.77
N SER A 8 20.64 0.04 4.82
CA SER A 8 19.24 -0.26 5.12
C SER A 8 19.09 -1.60 5.86
N ILE A 9 19.87 -2.62 5.48
CA ILE A 9 19.91 -3.91 6.19
C ILE A 9 20.48 -3.72 7.60
N GLU A 10 21.58 -3.00 7.75
CA GLU A 10 22.19 -2.73 9.07
C GLU A 10 21.24 -1.96 9.98
N TYR A 11 20.62 -0.89 9.47
CA TYR A 11 19.64 -0.10 10.22
C TYR A 11 18.48 -0.99 10.67
N ALA A 12 17.92 -1.81 9.78
CA ALA A 12 16.80 -2.69 10.08
C ALA A 12 17.10 -3.75 11.14
N ASN A 13 18.35 -4.21 11.26
CA ASN A 13 18.72 -5.30 12.16
C ASN A 13 19.43 -4.84 13.44
N GLN A 14 19.93 -3.61 13.51
CA GLN A 14 20.76 -3.13 14.63
C GLN A 14 20.21 -1.88 15.32
N ARG A 15 19.12 -1.29 14.84
CA ARG A 15 18.55 -0.04 15.38
C ARG A 15 17.05 -0.14 15.63
N ASN A 16 16.47 0.96 16.13
CA ASN A 16 15.05 1.21 16.35
C ASN A 16 14.26 1.39 15.03
N TYR A 17 14.51 0.54 14.04
CA TYR A 17 13.99 0.64 12.68
C TYR A 17 12.46 0.77 12.61
N LEU A 18 11.74 -0.07 13.37
CA LEU A 18 10.28 -0.05 13.37
C LEU A 18 9.71 1.22 14.00
N ASP A 19 10.38 1.79 15.00
CA ASP A 19 9.96 3.03 15.65
C ASP A 19 10.11 4.23 14.71
N ASP A 20 11.21 4.26 13.94
CA ASP A 20 11.42 5.30 12.93
C ASP A 20 10.49 5.11 11.73
N LEU A 21 10.24 3.86 11.31
CA LEU A 21 9.23 3.57 10.29
C LEU A 21 7.83 3.95 10.73
N PHE A 22 7.48 3.85 12.01
CA PHE A 22 6.17 4.29 12.49
C PHE A 22 5.92 5.78 12.26
N ARG A 23 6.97 6.60 12.21
CA ARG A 23 6.87 8.03 11.86
C ARG A 23 6.53 8.26 10.38
N VAL A 24 6.89 7.31 9.52
CA VAL A 24 6.62 7.30 8.08
C VAL A 24 5.26 6.66 7.79
N TYR A 25 5.00 5.51 8.40
CA TYR A 25 3.81 4.69 8.23
C TYR A 25 3.06 4.54 9.57
N PRO A 26 2.41 5.61 10.07
CA PRO A 26 1.66 5.52 11.32
C PRO A 26 0.43 4.62 11.13
N CYS A 27 0.55 3.37 11.57
CA CYS A 27 -0.54 2.41 11.61
C CYS A 27 -1.41 2.66 12.86
N ILE A 28 -2.08 3.81 12.91
CA ILE A 28 -3.07 4.07 13.96
C ILE A 28 -4.38 3.41 13.50
N PRO A 29 -4.98 2.49 14.28
CA PRO A 29 -6.33 2.03 13.99
C PRO A 29 -7.25 3.26 14.02
N GLU A 30 -7.76 3.68 12.86
CA GLU A 30 -8.74 4.76 12.76
C GLU A 30 -10.08 4.28 13.32
N GLY A 31 -10.19 4.25 14.66
CA GLY A 31 -11.42 4.01 15.41
C GLY A 31 -12.29 2.84 14.91
N ILE A 32 -13.57 2.91 15.25
CA ILE A 32 -14.59 2.01 14.73
C ILE A 32 -15.10 2.63 13.41
N ARG A 33 -15.23 1.81 12.36
CA ARG A 33 -15.87 2.23 11.11
C ARG A 33 -17.34 2.52 11.36
N ASP A 34 -17.76 3.71 10.95
CA ASP A 34 -19.17 4.07 10.98
C ASP A 34 -20.00 3.17 10.04
N ILE A 35 -21.11 2.66 10.58
CA ILE A 35 -22.09 1.83 9.88
C ILE A 35 -23.35 2.67 9.72
N ASP A 36 -23.78 2.81 8.48
CA ASP A 36 -25.07 3.40 8.12
C ASP A 36 -26.20 2.77 8.95
N GLN A 37 -26.85 3.58 9.78
CA GLN A 37 -27.85 3.12 10.74
C GLN A 37 -29.07 2.49 10.06
N GLU A 38 -29.49 2.98 8.89
CA GLU A 38 -30.62 2.40 8.15
C GLU A 38 -30.27 0.99 7.67
N LYS A 39 -29.05 0.82 7.14
CA LYS A 39 -28.56 -0.51 6.73
C LYS A 39 -28.43 -1.44 7.93
N TRP A 40 -27.96 -0.93 9.07
CA TRP A 40 -27.84 -1.75 10.27
C TRP A 40 -29.21 -2.20 10.77
N GLN A 41 -30.20 -1.30 10.87
CA GLN A 41 -31.57 -1.67 11.24
C GLN A 41 -32.15 -2.75 10.31
N ALA A 42 -31.83 -2.71 9.02
CA ALA A 42 -32.22 -3.76 8.08
C ALA A 42 -31.51 -5.10 8.35
N VAL A 43 -30.26 -5.09 8.81
CA VAL A 43 -29.55 -6.29 9.29
C VAL A 43 -30.24 -6.86 10.53
N GLU A 44 -30.51 -6.04 11.54
CA GLU A 44 -31.16 -6.49 12.78
C GLU A 44 -32.53 -7.11 12.51
N LYS A 45 -33.34 -6.44 11.67
CA LYS A 45 -34.65 -6.94 11.27
C LYS A 45 -34.56 -8.28 10.55
N ALA A 46 -33.62 -8.44 9.61
CA ALA A 46 -33.43 -9.69 8.89
C ALA A 46 -32.93 -10.81 9.81
N PHE A 47 -31.99 -10.48 10.71
CA PHE A 47 -31.43 -11.42 11.69
C PHE A 47 -32.51 -11.96 12.64
N ASN A 48 -33.32 -11.07 13.23
CA ASN A 48 -34.38 -11.42 14.16
C ASN A 48 -35.50 -12.22 13.49
N LYS A 49 -35.81 -11.91 12.22
CA LYS A 49 -36.78 -12.68 11.42
C LYS A 49 -36.24 -14.00 10.87
N ARG A 50 -34.96 -14.30 11.08
CA ARG A 50 -34.24 -15.43 10.46
C ARG A 50 -34.35 -15.44 8.92
N ASP A 51 -34.42 -14.27 8.30
CA ASP A 51 -34.47 -14.11 6.85
C ASP A 51 -33.05 -14.17 6.27
N ASN A 52 -32.62 -15.37 5.90
CA ASN A 52 -31.25 -15.64 5.44
C ASN A 52 -30.89 -14.84 4.18
N THR A 53 -31.80 -14.77 3.21
CA THR A 53 -31.57 -14.09 1.94
C THR A 53 -31.39 -12.60 2.16
N GLN A 54 -32.29 -11.98 2.92
CA GLN A 54 -32.21 -10.55 3.20
C GLN A 54 -31.01 -10.22 4.10
N LEU A 55 -30.69 -11.07 5.08
CA LEU A 55 -29.54 -10.90 5.96
C LEU A 55 -28.23 -10.84 5.16
N ILE A 56 -28.00 -11.81 4.26
CA ILE A 56 -26.81 -11.81 3.40
C ILE A 56 -26.81 -10.62 2.45
N LYS A 57 -27.94 -10.29 1.81
CA LYS A 57 -28.03 -9.15 0.88
C LYS A 57 -27.63 -7.83 1.56
N THR A 58 -28.17 -7.57 2.76
CA THR A 58 -27.87 -6.36 3.52
C THR A 58 -26.42 -6.36 4.03
N LEU A 59 -25.93 -7.44 4.63
CA LEU A 59 -24.55 -7.52 5.12
C LEU A 59 -23.51 -7.37 3.99
N LEU A 60 -23.77 -7.92 2.82
CA LEU A 60 -22.89 -7.74 1.66
C LEU A 60 -22.87 -6.30 1.15
N SER A 61 -23.90 -5.48 1.45
CA SER A 61 -23.93 -4.04 1.12
C SER A 61 -23.03 -3.21 2.03
N LEU A 62 -22.63 -3.74 3.19
CA LEU A 62 -21.70 -3.10 4.10
C LEU A 62 -20.27 -3.16 3.56
N LYS A 63 -19.45 -2.20 3.99
CA LYS A 63 -18.03 -2.10 3.58
C LYS A 63 -17.22 -3.31 4.02
N LEU A 64 -17.57 -3.96 5.14
CA LEU A 64 -16.94 -5.19 5.62
C LEU A 64 -18.02 -6.24 5.90
N PHE A 65 -17.73 -7.48 5.49
CA PHE A 65 -18.56 -8.62 5.82
C PHE A 65 -18.01 -9.28 7.08
N PRO A 66 -18.85 -9.70 8.04
CA PRO A 66 -18.41 -10.08 9.38
C PRO A 66 -17.64 -11.42 9.43
N ILE A 67 -17.65 -12.20 8.34
CA ILE A 67 -16.99 -13.50 8.24
C ILE A 67 -16.03 -13.52 7.05
N LYS A 68 -14.80 -13.98 7.27
CA LYS A 68 -13.84 -14.31 6.20
C LYS A 68 -14.20 -15.68 5.61
N ASP A 69 -14.81 -15.69 4.43
CA ASP A 69 -15.20 -16.91 3.70
C ASP A 69 -15.09 -16.66 2.18
N SER A 70 -14.49 -17.61 1.46
CA SER A 70 -14.15 -17.49 0.03
C SER A 70 -15.38 -17.19 -0.84
N TYR A 71 -16.55 -17.71 -0.46
CA TYR A 71 -17.79 -17.56 -1.22
C TYR A 71 -18.40 -16.15 -1.10
N VAL A 72 -18.11 -15.43 -0.01
CA VAL A 72 -18.58 -14.05 0.20
C VAL A 72 -18.08 -13.12 -0.91
N ALA A 73 -16.84 -13.32 -1.38
CA ALA A 73 -16.27 -12.54 -2.47
C ALA A 73 -17.02 -12.75 -3.79
N TYR A 74 -17.49 -13.98 -4.05
CA TYR A 74 -18.29 -14.31 -5.24
C TYR A 74 -19.69 -13.70 -5.13
N LEU A 75 -20.39 -13.93 -4.01
CA LEU A 75 -21.75 -13.40 -3.76
C LEU A 75 -21.80 -11.86 -3.78
N ARG A 76 -20.70 -11.20 -3.40
CA ARG A 76 -20.61 -9.74 -3.47
C ARG A 76 -20.60 -9.23 -4.92
N LYS A 77 -19.95 -9.96 -5.84
CA LYS A 77 -19.84 -9.61 -7.26
C LYS A 77 -21.09 -9.99 -8.05
N ASP A 78 -21.68 -11.14 -7.75
CA ASP A 78 -22.96 -11.57 -8.34
C ASP A 78 -24.00 -11.76 -7.23
N ARG A 79 -24.90 -10.77 -7.11
CA ARG A 79 -26.00 -10.80 -6.14
C ARG A 79 -27.07 -11.83 -6.46
N SER A 80 -27.26 -12.17 -7.74
CA SER A 80 -28.25 -13.18 -8.15
C SER A 80 -27.86 -14.58 -7.66
N ALA A 81 -26.55 -14.82 -7.42
CA ALA A 81 -26.05 -16.08 -6.90
C ALA A 81 -26.58 -16.41 -5.50
N ILE A 82 -27.06 -15.42 -4.74
CA ILE A 82 -27.68 -15.64 -3.43
C ILE A 82 -28.93 -16.51 -3.60
N ASP A 83 -29.77 -16.17 -4.57
CA ASP A 83 -31.04 -16.87 -4.82
C ASP A 83 -30.80 -18.23 -5.51
N ARG A 84 -29.71 -18.36 -6.28
CA ARG A 84 -29.33 -19.61 -6.96
C ARG A 84 -28.62 -20.63 -6.05
N ASN A 85 -28.10 -20.22 -4.89
CA ASN A 85 -27.26 -21.07 -4.02
C ASN A 85 -27.74 -21.07 -2.55
N PRO A 86 -28.97 -21.55 -2.28
CA PRO A 86 -29.59 -21.46 -0.95
C PRO A 86 -28.80 -22.21 0.14
N GLU A 87 -28.19 -23.36 -0.16
CA GLU A 87 -27.38 -24.11 0.81
C GLU A 87 -26.14 -23.34 1.29
N THR A 88 -25.48 -22.63 0.38
CA THR A 88 -24.33 -21.79 0.74
C THR A 88 -24.78 -20.62 1.61
N VAL A 89 -25.91 -20.00 1.28
CA VAL A 89 -26.52 -18.93 2.07
C VAL A 89 -26.90 -19.42 3.47
N ASN A 90 -27.54 -20.59 3.57
CA ASN A 90 -27.90 -21.21 4.85
C ASN A 90 -26.68 -21.51 5.71
N ARG A 91 -25.62 -22.06 5.13
CA ARG A 91 -24.34 -22.31 5.83
C ARG A 91 -23.73 -21.02 6.38
N LEU A 92 -23.71 -19.95 5.58
CA LEU A 92 -23.18 -18.65 6.02
C LEU A 92 -24.05 -18.04 7.12
N CYS A 93 -25.38 -18.06 6.97
CA CYS A 93 -26.31 -17.57 7.98
C CYS A 93 -26.23 -18.38 9.28
N GLY A 94 -26.05 -19.70 9.22
CA GLY A 94 -25.83 -20.54 10.40
C GLY A 94 -24.66 -20.03 11.25
N ARG A 95 -23.53 -19.68 10.60
CA ARG A 95 -22.37 -19.07 11.28
C ARG A 95 -22.69 -17.68 11.84
N LEU A 96 -23.41 -16.85 11.08
CA LEU A 96 -23.83 -15.51 11.56
C LEU A 96 -24.72 -15.62 12.81
N TYR A 97 -25.69 -16.53 12.80
CA TYR A 97 -26.56 -16.75 13.96
C TYR A 97 -25.81 -17.26 15.19
N GLN A 98 -24.79 -18.10 14.99
CA GLN A 98 -23.92 -18.57 16.09
C GLN A 98 -23.06 -17.44 16.69
N MET A 99 -22.61 -16.49 15.87
CA MET A 99 -21.86 -15.32 16.34
C MET A 99 -22.75 -14.36 17.13
N GLY A 100 -24.01 -14.21 16.74
CA GLY A 100 -24.91 -13.24 17.36
C GLY A 100 -24.74 -11.83 16.81
N LEU A 101 -25.75 -10.99 17.07
CA LEU A 101 -25.88 -9.68 16.43
C LEU A 101 -24.80 -8.68 16.89
N SER A 102 -24.37 -8.74 18.15
CA SER A 102 -23.31 -7.88 18.71
C SER A 102 -21.98 -8.13 18.00
N ASP A 103 -21.55 -9.38 17.92
CA ASP A 103 -20.30 -9.76 17.26
C ASP A 103 -20.33 -9.41 15.76
N ILE A 104 -21.49 -9.56 15.11
CA ILE A 104 -21.65 -9.14 13.71
C ILE A 104 -21.42 -7.63 13.58
N PHE A 105 -21.97 -6.81 14.48
CA PHE A 105 -21.78 -5.37 14.48
C PHE A 105 -20.30 -5.02 14.63
N GLU A 106 -19.66 -5.57 15.66
CA GLU A 106 -18.24 -5.36 15.93
C GLU A 106 -17.39 -5.69 14.71
N ARG A 107 -17.58 -6.87 14.12
CA ARG A 107 -16.85 -7.32 12.91
C ARG A 107 -17.11 -6.45 11.69
N CYS A 108 -18.34 -5.98 11.48
CA CYS A 108 -18.66 -5.06 10.38
C CYS A 108 -18.06 -3.67 10.57
N SER A 109 -17.85 -3.29 11.83
CA SER A 109 -17.36 -1.99 12.27
C SER A 109 -15.83 -1.95 12.46
N GLU A 110 -15.13 -3.06 12.21
CA GLU A 110 -13.66 -3.08 12.29
C GLU A 110 -13.03 -1.98 11.41
N PRO A 111 -11.95 -1.32 11.88
CA PRO A 111 -11.23 -0.35 11.10
C PRO A 111 -10.76 -0.95 9.77
N LYS A 112 -10.43 -0.09 8.80
CA LYS A 112 -9.79 -0.59 7.58
C LYS A 112 -8.50 -1.33 7.96
N GLU A 113 -8.30 -2.52 7.38
CA GLU A 113 -7.04 -3.25 7.54
C GLU A 113 -5.87 -2.30 7.20
N THR A 114 -4.92 -2.18 8.12
CA THR A 114 -3.78 -1.24 8.05
C THR A 114 -3.01 -1.37 6.73
N ASN A 115 -2.85 -2.60 6.24
CA ASN A 115 -2.18 -2.91 4.96
C ASN A 115 -2.83 -2.24 3.73
N ARG A 116 -4.10 -1.84 3.79
CA ARG A 116 -4.80 -1.09 2.73
C ARG A 116 -4.68 0.43 2.87
N GLN A 117 -4.19 0.92 4.01
CA GLN A 117 -3.99 2.35 4.28
C GLN A 117 -2.55 2.82 4.03
N ILE A 118 -1.60 1.89 3.86
CA ILE A 118 -0.16 2.18 3.74
C ILE A 118 0.20 3.00 2.49
N GLY A 119 -0.46 2.77 1.35
CA GLY A 119 -0.09 3.38 0.06
C GLY A 119 0.08 4.90 0.11
N PRO A 120 -0.92 5.67 0.58
CA PRO A 120 -0.82 7.14 0.67
C PRO A 120 0.14 7.66 1.75
N LEU A 121 0.60 6.83 2.69
CA LEU A 121 1.38 7.31 3.85
C LEU A 121 2.76 7.83 3.44
N PHE A 122 3.40 7.20 2.43
CA PHE A 122 4.67 7.69 1.91
C PHE A 122 4.55 9.13 1.36
N HIS A 123 3.52 9.41 0.54
CA HIS A 123 3.27 10.76 0.04
C HIS A 123 3.00 11.76 1.17
N ARG A 124 2.16 11.40 2.15
CA ARG A 124 1.90 12.25 3.33
C ARG A 124 3.17 12.52 4.14
N TRP A 125 4.06 11.53 4.24
CA TRP A 125 5.35 11.71 4.90
C TRP A 125 6.21 12.72 4.12
N ILE A 126 6.32 12.58 2.80
CA ILE A 126 7.06 13.53 1.94
C ILE A 126 6.49 14.95 2.03
N GLU A 127 5.16 15.13 2.12
CA GLU A 127 4.52 16.45 2.30
C GLU A 127 4.94 17.17 3.59
N LYS A 128 5.39 16.44 4.62
CA LYS A 128 5.97 17.02 5.85
C LYS A 128 7.42 17.50 5.68
N LYS A 129 7.96 17.45 4.46
CA LYS A 129 9.32 17.86 4.09
C LYS A 129 10.46 17.18 4.88
N PRO A 130 10.42 15.86 5.12
CA PRO A 130 11.48 15.13 5.83
C PRO A 130 12.82 15.17 5.09
N LEU A 131 12.77 15.33 3.77
CA LEU A 131 13.92 15.47 2.88
C LEU A 131 14.54 16.88 2.92
N GLY A 132 13.92 17.84 3.62
CA GLY A 132 14.41 19.22 3.74
C GLY A 132 14.29 20.06 2.47
N VAL A 133 13.41 19.69 1.52
CA VAL A 133 13.22 20.39 0.25
C VAL A 133 11.74 20.73 0.00
N GLU A 134 11.49 21.66 -0.91
CA GLU A 134 10.15 22.07 -1.31
C GLU A 134 9.46 21.05 -2.22
N LEU A 135 8.14 20.98 -2.10
CA LEU A 135 7.26 20.21 -2.98
C LEU A 135 6.63 21.15 -4.01
N LEU A 136 7.05 21.04 -5.26
CA LEU A 136 6.68 21.97 -6.34
C LEU A 136 5.75 21.32 -7.34
N ARG A 137 4.73 22.05 -7.80
CA ARG A 137 3.91 21.64 -8.95
C ARG A 137 4.75 21.62 -10.24
N PRO A 138 4.35 20.87 -11.28
CA PRO A 138 5.14 20.69 -12.50
C PRO A 138 5.71 21.98 -13.10
N GLU A 139 4.92 23.05 -13.17
CA GLU A 139 5.33 24.31 -13.79
C GLU A 139 6.48 24.96 -13.01
N LYS A 140 6.36 25.03 -11.68
CA LYS A 140 7.41 25.57 -10.81
C LYS A 140 8.61 24.64 -10.71
N PHE A 141 8.37 23.33 -10.75
CA PHE A 141 9.42 22.33 -10.70
C PHE A 141 10.36 22.47 -11.90
N LEU A 142 9.82 22.68 -13.11
CA LEU A 142 10.60 22.92 -14.33
C LEU A 142 11.26 24.31 -14.38
N ALA A 143 10.69 25.31 -13.71
CA ALA A 143 11.19 26.69 -13.73
C ALA A 143 12.42 26.95 -12.83
N THR A 144 12.79 25.99 -11.97
CA THR A 144 13.98 26.07 -11.10
C THR A 144 14.92 24.90 -11.35
N GLU A 145 16.20 25.05 -10.99
CA GLU A 145 17.18 23.96 -10.93
C GLU A 145 17.43 23.46 -9.50
N ASP A 146 16.83 24.10 -8.49
CA ASP A 146 17.02 23.77 -7.09
C ASP A 146 16.53 22.36 -6.75
N ASN A 147 17.07 21.82 -5.65
CA ASN A 147 16.62 20.54 -5.11
C ASN A 147 15.14 20.64 -4.72
N ALA A 148 14.33 19.75 -5.27
CA ALA A 148 12.88 19.77 -5.07
C ALA A 148 12.27 18.39 -5.28
N VAL A 149 11.09 18.18 -4.72
CA VAL A 149 10.23 17.03 -5.03
C VAL A 149 9.06 17.51 -5.88
N LEU A 150 8.69 16.72 -6.89
CA LEU A 150 7.52 17.00 -7.70
C LEU A 150 6.25 16.69 -6.88
N ARG A 151 5.36 17.66 -6.78
CA ARG A 151 4.04 17.53 -6.16
C ARG A 151 3.00 17.24 -7.23
N GLY A 152 2.32 16.11 -7.10
CA GLY A 152 1.20 15.73 -7.95
C GLY A 152 0.57 14.43 -7.49
N SER A 153 -0.52 14.06 -8.13
CA SER A 153 -1.13 12.73 -8.11
C SER A 153 -0.31 11.73 -8.91
N ASP A 154 -0.55 10.43 -8.70
CA ASP A 154 0.12 9.33 -9.43
C ASP A 154 0.11 9.55 -10.95
N ASN A 155 -1.00 10.08 -11.49
CA ASN A 155 -1.15 10.38 -12.91
C ASN A 155 -0.26 11.55 -13.35
N GLU A 156 -0.19 12.63 -12.57
CA GLU A 156 0.66 13.79 -12.87
C GLU A 156 2.15 13.42 -12.79
N LEU A 157 2.55 12.59 -11.82
CA LEU A 157 3.93 12.09 -11.72
C LEU A 157 4.29 11.21 -12.92
N MET A 158 3.37 10.34 -13.34
CA MET A 158 3.55 9.49 -14.51
C MET A 158 3.63 10.32 -15.80
N GLU A 159 2.74 11.30 -15.98
CA GLU A 159 2.75 12.19 -17.14
C GLU A 159 4.06 12.98 -17.23
N PHE A 160 4.50 13.55 -16.11
CA PHE A 160 5.79 14.23 -16.04
C PHE A 160 6.95 13.30 -16.43
N ALA A 161 6.99 12.09 -15.88
CA ALA A 161 8.03 11.12 -16.18
C ALA A 161 8.00 10.64 -17.64
N ASN A 162 6.81 10.49 -18.22
CA ASN A 162 6.64 10.15 -19.63
C ASN A 162 7.21 11.25 -20.53
N VAL A 163 6.79 12.50 -20.30
CA VAL A 163 7.15 13.65 -21.14
C VAL A 163 8.63 14.02 -21.00
N HIS A 164 9.15 14.07 -19.77
CA HIS A 164 10.47 14.64 -19.50
C HIS A 164 11.56 13.59 -19.27
N LEU A 165 11.21 12.39 -18.82
CA LEU A 165 12.17 11.37 -18.38
C LEU A 165 12.15 10.11 -19.25
N ASN A 166 11.37 10.09 -20.34
CA ASN A 166 11.22 8.94 -21.23
C ASN A 166 10.78 7.67 -20.47
N TYR A 167 9.91 7.84 -19.47
CA TYR A 167 9.20 6.73 -18.85
C TYR A 167 8.16 6.20 -19.85
N ASN A 168 8.13 4.87 -20.02
CA ASN A 168 7.17 4.19 -20.90
C ASN A 168 6.38 3.12 -20.11
N GLY A 169 6.32 3.27 -18.79
CA GLY A 169 5.61 2.33 -17.92
C GLY A 169 4.11 2.64 -17.87
N THR A 170 3.32 1.64 -17.47
CA THR A 170 1.86 1.74 -17.37
C THR A 170 1.36 1.98 -15.95
N LYS A 171 2.27 2.17 -14.99
CA LYS A 171 1.96 2.40 -13.57
C LYS A 171 2.46 3.77 -13.13
N GLY A 172 1.71 4.38 -12.21
CA GLY A 172 2.13 5.61 -11.54
C GLY A 172 3.41 5.40 -10.74
N LEU A 173 4.21 6.46 -10.64
CA LEU A 173 5.41 6.50 -9.80
C LEU A 173 5.04 7.07 -8.44
N ASP A 174 5.59 6.50 -7.37
CA ASP A 174 5.37 7.01 -6.01
C ASP A 174 6.28 8.22 -5.69
N PHE A 175 7.34 8.45 -6.49
CA PHE A 175 8.32 9.50 -6.23
C PHE A 175 8.94 10.06 -7.51
N VAL A 176 8.97 11.38 -7.64
CA VAL A 176 9.75 12.11 -8.65
C VAL A 176 10.41 13.31 -7.97
N ALA A 177 11.71 13.47 -8.15
CA ALA A 177 12.47 14.56 -7.55
C ALA A 177 13.62 15.02 -8.44
N ARG A 178 14.19 16.18 -8.10
CA ARG A 178 15.45 16.67 -8.64
C ARG A 178 16.38 16.97 -7.48
N PHE A 179 17.58 16.40 -7.52
CA PHE A 179 18.65 16.70 -6.59
C PHE A 179 19.96 16.82 -7.35
N ASN A 180 20.76 17.85 -7.03
CA ASN A 180 22.04 18.11 -7.69
C ASN A 180 21.92 18.12 -9.23
N LYS A 181 20.85 18.74 -9.73
CA LYS A 181 20.46 18.82 -11.16
C LYS A 181 20.17 17.47 -11.84
N LYS A 182 20.08 16.38 -11.08
CA LYS A 182 19.73 15.04 -11.57
C LYS A 182 18.28 14.72 -11.22
N TYR A 183 17.54 14.18 -12.18
CA TYR A 183 16.21 13.66 -11.91
C TYR A 183 16.29 12.30 -11.24
N VAL A 184 15.39 12.08 -10.29
CA VAL A 184 15.22 10.85 -9.55
C VAL A 184 13.78 10.40 -9.67
N VAL A 185 13.57 9.12 -9.97
CA VAL A 185 12.26 8.48 -9.95
C VAL A 185 12.28 7.30 -9.01
N GLY A 186 11.17 7.05 -8.31
CA GLY A 186 11.11 5.96 -7.35
C GLY A 186 9.75 5.31 -7.20
N GLU A 187 9.82 4.06 -6.76
CA GLU A 187 8.69 3.25 -6.31
C GLU A 187 8.85 3.02 -4.81
N ALA A 188 7.84 3.35 -4.02
CA ALA A 188 7.84 3.25 -2.57
C ALA A 188 6.88 2.15 -2.11
N LYS A 189 7.38 1.16 -1.37
CA LYS A 189 6.56 0.05 -0.86
C LYS A 189 7.01 -0.37 0.54
N PHE A 190 6.05 -0.45 1.46
CA PHE A 190 6.27 -1.06 2.78
C PHE A 190 5.80 -2.51 2.76
N LEU A 191 6.75 -3.43 2.72
CA LEU A 191 6.54 -4.87 2.60
C LEU A 191 6.39 -5.50 3.99
N THR A 192 5.16 -5.73 4.42
CA THR A 192 4.86 -6.16 5.81
C THR A 192 4.92 -7.67 6.02
N ASP A 193 4.89 -8.47 4.95
CA ASP A 193 4.89 -9.94 5.01
C ASP A 193 5.41 -10.55 3.69
N PHE A 194 5.56 -11.86 3.64
CA PHE A 194 5.99 -12.62 2.47
C PHE A 194 4.79 -13.22 1.70
N GLY A 195 4.83 -13.17 0.36
CA GLY A 195 3.87 -13.88 -0.49
C GLY A 195 2.76 -13.02 -1.10
N GLY A 196 2.00 -13.62 -2.02
CA GLY A 196 0.81 -13.00 -2.65
C GLY A 196 1.06 -11.59 -3.20
N HIS A 197 0.25 -10.65 -2.73
CA HIS A 197 0.29 -9.23 -3.13
C HIS A 197 1.64 -8.53 -2.86
N GLN A 198 2.37 -8.94 -1.82
CA GLN A 198 3.66 -8.33 -1.46
C GLN A 198 4.74 -8.63 -2.52
N ASN A 199 4.70 -9.83 -3.12
CA ASN A 199 5.60 -10.18 -4.22
C ASN A 199 5.31 -9.36 -5.48
N ALA A 200 4.05 -8.98 -5.71
CA ALA A 200 3.68 -8.14 -6.84
C ALA A 200 4.19 -6.70 -6.64
N GLN A 201 4.00 -6.14 -5.44
CA GLN A 201 4.53 -4.82 -5.06
C GLN A 201 6.06 -4.76 -5.18
N PHE A 202 6.75 -5.81 -4.73
CA PHE A 202 8.19 -5.95 -4.93
C PHE A 202 8.57 -6.10 -6.42
N GLY A 203 7.72 -6.75 -7.21
CA GLY A 203 7.86 -6.85 -8.66
C GLY A 203 7.84 -5.49 -9.35
N ASP A 204 6.92 -4.61 -8.95
CA ASP A 204 6.78 -3.26 -9.49
C ASP A 204 8.06 -2.43 -9.28
N ALA A 205 8.60 -2.44 -8.07
CA ALA A 205 9.85 -1.73 -7.77
C ALA A 205 11.05 -2.26 -8.59
N LYS A 206 11.13 -3.58 -8.81
CA LYS A 206 12.17 -4.17 -9.68
C LYS A 206 12.00 -3.78 -11.14
N ASN A 207 10.76 -3.69 -11.62
CA ASN A 207 10.48 -3.29 -13.00
C ASN A 207 10.94 -1.85 -13.26
N LEU A 208 10.73 -0.94 -12.30
CA LEU A 208 11.29 0.41 -12.38
C LEU A 208 12.81 0.37 -12.51
N LEU A 209 13.51 -0.31 -11.61
CA LEU A 209 14.98 -0.40 -11.61
C LEU A 209 15.54 -0.93 -12.94
N ARG A 210 14.88 -1.95 -13.51
CA ARG A 210 15.24 -2.58 -14.79
C ARG A 210 14.96 -1.72 -16.01
N ASN A 211 14.11 -0.71 -15.90
CA ASN A 211 13.72 0.11 -17.04
C ASN A 211 14.89 1.01 -17.48
N THR A 212 15.63 0.61 -18.52
CA THR A 212 16.78 1.34 -19.05
C THR A 212 16.40 2.56 -19.89
N SER A 213 15.15 2.67 -20.32
CA SER A 213 14.69 3.81 -21.14
C SER A 213 14.54 5.10 -20.36
N VAL A 214 14.38 5.01 -19.02
CA VAL A 214 14.17 6.16 -18.15
C VAL A 214 15.47 6.95 -17.97
N LYS A 215 15.43 8.23 -18.33
CA LYS A 215 16.52 9.21 -18.20
C LYS A 215 16.56 9.85 -16.80
N ALA A 216 16.56 9.03 -15.77
CA ALA A 216 16.62 9.47 -14.38
C ALA A 216 17.31 8.40 -13.51
N ILE A 217 17.82 8.81 -12.35
CA ILE A 217 18.26 7.88 -11.32
C ILE A 217 17.03 7.15 -10.77
N LYS A 218 17.04 5.83 -10.83
CA LYS A 218 15.94 4.99 -10.36
C LYS A 218 16.22 4.52 -8.94
N VAL A 219 15.23 4.60 -8.08
CA VAL A 219 15.32 4.17 -6.67
C VAL A 219 14.11 3.31 -6.31
N ALA A 220 14.36 2.14 -5.73
CA ALA A 220 13.35 1.35 -5.05
C ALA A 220 13.41 1.67 -3.56
N ILE A 221 12.39 2.37 -3.07
CA ILE A 221 12.25 2.79 -1.69
C ILE A 221 11.44 1.71 -0.98
N LEU A 222 12.13 0.72 -0.43
CA LEU A 222 11.50 -0.49 0.09
C LEU A 222 11.71 -0.57 1.60
N ASP A 223 10.63 -0.79 2.34
CA ASP A 223 10.68 -0.92 3.79
C ASP A 223 10.09 -2.28 4.24
N GLY A 224 10.33 -2.67 5.48
CA GLY A 224 9.77 -3.89 6.10
C GLY A 224 10.62 -5.16 5.98
N VAL A 225 9.97 -6.30 5.73
CA VAL A 225 10.52 -7.65 6.01
C VAL A 225 11.65 -8.08 5.06
N LEU A 226 11.88 -7.35 3.96
CA LEU A 226 12.94 -7.67 3.00
C LEU A 226 14.36 -7.60 3.59
N TYR A 227 14.55 -6.79 4.64
CA TYR A 227 15.85 -6.59 5.29
C TYR A 227 16.17 -7.64 6.35
N ILE A 228 15.22 -8.51 6.69
CA ILE A 228 15.46 -9.59 7.65
C ILE A 228 16.36 -10.64 7.00
N PRO A 229 17.52 -11.00 7.61
CA PRO A 229 18.50 -11.92 7.04
C PRO A 229 18.02 -13.38 7.11
N LYS A 230 17.05 -13.71 6.26
CA LYS A 230 16.48 -15.06 6.11
C LYS A 230 16.57 -15.50 4.65
N LYS A 231 16.41 -16.80 4.40
CA LYS A 231 16.43 -17.40 3.04
C LYS A 231 15.16 -17.10 2.22
N THR A 232 14.64 -15.87 2.31
CA THR A 232 13.43 -15.42 1.59
C THR A 232 13.79 -14.93 0.19
N LYS A 233 12.84 -14.97 -0.75
CA LYS A 233 13.08 -14.51 -2.14
C LYS A 233 13.50 -13.04 -2.19
N MET A 234 12.93 -12.20 -1.33
CA MET A 234 13.24 -10.76 -1.28
C MET A 234 14.65 -10.51 -0.76
N HIS A 235 15.02 -11.13 0.36
CA HIS A 235 16.35 -10.93 0.95
C HIS A 235 17.47 -11.52 0.06
N LYS A 236 17.24 -12.69 -0.56
CA LYS A 236 18.17 -13.24 -1.57
C LYS A 236 18.37 -12.27 -2.73
N PHE A 237 17.30 -11.67 -3.23
CA PHE A 237 17.41 -10.68 -4.30
C PHE A 237 18.27 -9.48 -3.88
N LEU A 238 18.16 -8.98 -2.64
CA LEU A 238 19.05 -7.91 -2.17
C LEU A 238 20.51 -8.33 -2.24
N ASN A 239 20.85 -9.54 -1.80
CA ASN A 239 22.22 -10.03 -1.82
C ASN A 239 22.77 -10.26 -3.24
N GLU A 240 21.91 -10.66 -4.18
CA GLU A 240 22.27 -11.05 -5.54
C GLU A 240 22.10 -9.91 -6.57
N CYS A 241 21.46 -8.78 -6.21
CA CYS A 241 21.17 -7.72 -7.17
C CYS A 241 22.42 -6.90 -7.57
N PRO A 242 22.43 -6.34 -8.79
CA PRO A 242 23.51 -5.45 -9.24
C PRO A 242 23.72 -4.26 -8.29
N GLU A 243 24.96 -3.85 -8.08
CA GLU A 243 25.29 -2.69 -7.24
C GLU A 243 24.81 -1.36 -7.81
N THR A 244 24.49 -1.33 -9.10
CA THR A 244 23.88 -0.18 -9.76
C THR A 244 22.42 0.04 -9.38
N TYR A 245 21.78 -0.94 -8.74
CA TYR A 245 20.38 -0.81 -8.32
C TYR A 245 20.31 -0.10 -6.97
N ASN A 246 19.67 1.06 -6.96
CA ASN A 246 19.44 1.81 -5.74
C ASN A 246 18.22 1.24 -5.02
N ILE A 247 18.44 0.31 -4.09
CA ILE A 247 17.41 -0.22 -3.21
C ILE A 247 17.73 0.24 -1.80
N MET A 248 16.78 0.87 -1.13
CA MET A 248 17.03 1.43 0.21
C MET A 248 15.73 1.67 0.98
N SER A 249 15.85 1.77 2.29
CA SER A 249 14.76 2.21 3.16
C SER A 249 14.51 3.70 2.95
N CYS A 250 13.25 4.13 3.13
CA CYS A 250 12.92 5.56 3.14
C CYS A 250 13.72 6.35 4.20
N LEU A 251 14.20 5.69 5.26
CA LEU A 251 14.95 6.30 6.35
C LEU A 251 16.33 6.80 5.93
N VAL A 252 16.94 6.23 4.89
CA VAL A 252 18.25 6.65 4.35
C VAL A 252 18.10 7.42 3.03
N LEU A 253 16.87 7.59 2.54
CA LEU A 253 16.59 8.23 1.25
C LEU A 253 17.11 9.67 1.20
N ARG A 254 16.98 10.42 2.30
CA ARG A 254 17.48 11.80 2.36
C ARG A 254 18.98 11.83 2.06
N ASP A 255 19.76 11.06 2.81
CA ASP A 255 21.22 11.07 2.67
C ASP A 255 21.65 10.64 1.28
N PHE A 256 20.97 9.65 0.69
CA PHE A 256 21.16 9.27 -0.71
C PHE A 256 20.97 10.45 -1.66
N LEU A 257 19.83 11.14 -1.56
CA LEU A 257 19.47 12.22 -2.48
C LEU A 257 20.45 13.41 -2.41
N TYR A 258 21.07 13.68 -1.26
CA TYR A 258 22.07 14.75 -1.18
C TYR A 258 23.46 14.32 -1.71
N GLN A 259 23.72 13.02 -1.86
CA GLN A 259 25.00 12.50 -2.34
C GLN A 259 25.07 12.24 -3.85
N ILE A 260 23.93 12.17 -4.55
CA ILE A 260 23.90 11.85 -6.00
C ILE A 260 24.46 12.94 -6.89
#